data_AF-A0A0A1UXI3-F1
#
_entry.id   AF-A0A0A1UXI3-F1
#
_cell.length_a   1.000
_cell.length_b   1.000
_cell.length_c   1.000
_cell.angle_alpha   90.00
_cell.angle_beta   90.00
_cell.angle_gamma   90.00
#
_symmetry.space_group_name_H-M   'P 1'
#
loop_
_entity.id
_entity.type
_entity.pdbx_description
1 polymer ?
#
loop_
_entity_poly.entity_id
_entity_poly.type
_entity_poly.pdbx_seq_one_letter_code
_entity_poly.pdbx_strand_id
1 'polypeptide(L)'
;MADSGKSVRSPHKASKTKSARSSKALASASPSQHTTIYRDSDDSDQEPAPLPRSHTPGHLASKSINDKRRKTSDVAIRQRSQSASQVASSSTSSTYPAKAPPVSNGSAEPAVEDGEKEKEKEKKRPLTTGSRTGSSVAASSRKAPSSAATTRTSNKLTRPPRGQHVPFPSLPDPKDAPDVEPAPPSGLYWSKAFVSGSPHSNLRAHTTTLIGSNIYVFGGCDARICFNTVYVLDADAFYWSVPHVVGDIPMPLRAMTCTAVGKKLVVFGGGDGPAYYNDVYVLDTVNFRWTKPRIIGDRIPSKRRAHTACLYKNGIYMFGGGDGVRALNDIWRLDVSDPTKMSWKLISGPEKISSSTSTTKDHRPKARGYHTANIVGSKLIIFGGSDGGECFDDVWIYDVETHIWKSVSIPVTYRRLSHTATIVGSYLFVIGGHDGSDYCNDVILLNLVTMTWDKRKAYGKPPSGRGYHGTVLYDSRLLVIGGFDGSEVFGDVTILELAVHAYYSQISHFTIEV
;
A
#
# COMPACT_ATOMS: atom_id res chain seq x y z
N MET A 1 -58.31 35.87 17.29
CA MET A 1 -57.71 36.30 18.57
C MET A 1 -56.31 35.65 18.65
N ALA A 2 -55.16 36.33 18.71
CA ALA A 2 -54.71 37.72 18.42
C ALA A 2 -53.14 37.68 18.35
N ASP A 3 -52.32 38.47 17.63
CA ASP A 3 -52.40 39.78 16.93
C ASP A 3 -52.35 41.03 17.85
N SER A 4 -51.55 42.10 17.64
CA SER A 4 -50.52 42.50 16.62
C SER A 4 -49.33 43.21 17.32
N GLY A 5 -48.17 43.56 16.72
CA GLY A 5 -47.68 43.38 15.34
C GLY A 5 -47.23 44.67 14.63
N LYS A 6 -46.22 45.43 15.13
CA LYS A 6 -45.71 46.69 14.51
C LYS A 6 -44.26 47.06 14.87
N SER A 7 -43.64 47.98 14.11
CA SER A 7 -42.23 48.44 14.24
C SER A 7 -42.05 49.96 13.99
N VAL A 8 -40.92 50.57 14.40
CA VAL A 8 -40.55 51.97 14.08
C VAL A 8 -39.02 52.15 13.81
N ARG A 9 -38.75 53.00 12.81
CA ARG A 9 -37.53 53.50 12.14
C ARG A 9 -36.26 53.88 12.95
N SER A 10 -35.08 53.49 12.41
CA SER A 10 -33.93 54.28 11.83
C SER A 10 -33.36 55.55 12.55
N PRO A 11 -32.17 56.14 12.19
CA PRO A 11 -31.33 56.00 10.98
C PRO A 11 -29.77 55.96 11.15
N HIS A 12 -29.05 56.04 10.02
CA HIS A 12 -27.59 55.97 9.84
C HIS A 12 -26.74 57.09 10.46
N LYS A 13 -25.45 56.81 10.68
CA LYS A 13 -24.33 57.55 10.02
C LYS A 13 -23.01 56.76 10.00
N ALA A 14 -22.15 57.07 9.04
CA ALA A 14 -20.80 56.48 8.89
C ALA A 14 -19.70 57.47 9.30
N SER A 15 -18.50 56.98 9.60
CA SER A 15 -17.33 57.81 9.91
C SER A 15 -16.05 57.24 9.28
N LYS A 16 -15.17 58.11 8.79
CA LYS A 16 -13.82 57.78 8.28
C LYS A 16 -12.77 58.52 9.11
N THR A 17 -11.78 57.80 9.63
CA THR A 17 -10.54 58.38 10.17
C THR A 17 -9.39 57.38 10.00
N LYS A 18 -8.13 57.81 10.05
CA LYS A 18 -7.45 58.84 9.24
C LYS A 18 -5.94 58.55 9.36
N SER A 19 -5.14 58.74 8.31
CA SER A 19 -3.69 58.57 8.44
C SER A 19 -3.05 59.77 9.15
N ALA A 20 -1.98 59.51 9.89
CA ALA A 20 -1.02 60.51 10.33
C ALA A 20 0.39 59.98 10.02
N ARG A 21 1.20 60.80 9.35
CA ARG A 21 2.60 60.52 9.02
C ARG A 21 3.42 61.68 9.59
N SER A 22 4.47 61.37 10.34
CA SER A 22 5.44 62.36 10.84
C SER A 22 6.84 61.99 10.37
N SER A 23 7.71 62.98 10.23
CA SER A 23 8.98 62.86 9.54
C SER A 23 10.03 63.86 10.04
N LYS A 24 11.28 63.41 10.13
CA LYS A 24 12.46 64.26 9.94
C LYS A 24 13.71 63.42 9.66
N ALA A 25 14.57 63.95 8.81
CA ALA A 25 15.97 63.56 8.63
C ALA A 25 16.84 64.50 9.52
N LEU A 26 18.18 64.51 9.56
CA LEU A 26 19.22 64.21 8.57
C LEU A 26 20.55 63.77 9.24
N ALA A 27 21.45 63.17 8.43
CA ALA A 27 22.92 63.35 8.44
C ALA A 27 23.76 62.90 9.66
N SER A 28 25.07 62.64 9.55
CA SER A 28 25.94 62.21 8.43
C SER A 28 27.35 61.81 8.94
N ALA A 29 28.17 61.23 8.05
CA ALA A 29 29.64 61.13 8.10
C ALA A 29 30.34 60.16 9.09
N SER A 30 31.08 59.21 8.49
CA SER A 30 32.49 58.89 8.83
C SER A 30 33.39 59.60 7.77
N PRO A 31 34.73 59.75 7.88
CA PRO A 31 35.68 58.62 7.86
C PRO A 31 37.04 58.90 8.57
N SER A 32 38.15 58.37 8.02
CA SER A 32 39.57 58.34 8.47
C SER A 32 39.86 57.42 9.67
N GLN A 33 40.82 56.47 9.66
CA GLN A 33 42.17 56.33 9.06
C GLN A 33 43.29 57.14 9.74
N HIS A 34 44.38 56.45 10.05
CA HIS A 34 45.66 57.03 10.48
C HIS A 34 46.79 56.17 9.90
N THR A 35 47.83 56.81 9.35
CA THR A 35 48.88 56.14 8.56
C THR A 35 50.26 56.78 8.76
N THR A 36 51.29 55.97 9.00
CA THR A 36 52.72 56.34 8.95
C THR A 36 53.49 55.03 8.67
N ILE A 37 54.22 54.75 7.56
CA ILE A 37 55.07 55.48 6.59
C ILE A 37 56.57 55.39 6.95
N TYR A 38 57.39 55.19 5.89
CA TYR A 38 58.85 54.93 5.81
C TYR A 38 59.26 53.45 6.02
N ARG A 39 60.16 52.84 5.21
CA ARG A 39 61.01 53.39 4.12
C ARG A 39 61.47 52.34 3.08
N ASP A 40 61.76 52.82 1.86
CA ASP A 40 62.53 52.32 0.69
C ASP A 40 63.27 50.95 0.81
N SER A 41 63.27 50.04 -0.18
CA SER A 41 64.05 50.17 -1.44
C SER A 41 63.90 48.98 -2.44
N ASP A 42 64.12 49.29 -3.72
CA ASP A 42 64.65 48.54 -4.89
C ASP A 42 64.20 47.10 -5.29
N ASP A 43 63.51 47.05 -6.45
CA ASP A 43 63.88 46.38 -7.73
C ASP A 43 64.16 44.86 -7.83
N SER A 44 63.31 44.14 -8.60
CA SER A 44 63.70 43.26 -9.75
C SER A 44 62.53 42.40 -10.28
N ASP A 45 62.51 42.11 -11.59
CA ASP A 45 61.49 41.30 -12.28
C ASP A 45 61.67 39.78 -12.12
N GLN A 46 60.57 39.03 -11.94
CA GLN A 46 60.45 37.63 -12.44
C GLN A 46 59.01 37.09 -12.50
N GLU A 47 58.72 36.25 -13.51
CA GLU A 47 57.41 35.62 -13.73
C GLU A 47 57.10 34.47 -12.72
N PRO A 48 55.82 34.25 -12.36
CA PRO A 48 55.42 33.12 -11.53
C PRO A 48 55.28 31.81 -12.33
N ALA A 49 56.13 30.83 -12.04
CA ALA A 49 56.06 29.48 -12.62
C ALA A 49 54.81 28.69 -12.15
N PRO A 50 54.28 27.75 -12.97
CA PRO A 50 53.02 27.06 -12.69
C PRO A 50 53.13 25.95 -11.61
N LEU A 51 52.04 25.79 -10.83
CA LEU A 51 51.92 24.77 -9.78
C LEU A 51 51.89 23.33 -10.34
N PRO A 52 52.47 22.35 -9.63
CA PRO A 52 52.62 20.98 -10.12
C PRO A 52 51.30 20.17 -10.10
N ARG A 53 51.09 19.37 -11.15
CA ARG A 53 50.03 18.35 -11.20
C ARG A 53 50.46 17.12 -10.41
N SER A 54 49.64 16.65 -9.46
CA SER A 54 49.85 15.34 -8.84
C SER A 54 49.43 14.23 -9.80
N HIS A 55 50.36 13.31 -10.09
CA HIS A 55 50.10 12.13 -10.91
C HIS A 55 49.52 10.98 -10.09
N THR A 56 48.66 10.17 -10.70
CA THR A 56 48.21 8.87 -10.17
C THR A 56 49.15 7.75 -10.63
N PRO A 57 49.88 7.05 -9.74
CA PRO A 57 50.60 5.82 -10.07
C PRO A 57 49.73 4.59 -9.80
N GLY A 58 49.70 3.65 -10.74
CA GLY A 58 49.00 2.37 -10.58
C GLY A 58 49.93 1.23 -10.10
N HIS A 59 49.31 0.06 -9.89
CA HIS A 59 49.94 -1.25 -9.66
C HIS A 59 50.91 -1.41 -8.48
N LEU A 60 50.44 -2.13 -7.45
CA LEU A 60 51.24 -3.16 -6.80
C LEU A 60 50.56 -4.52 -6.99
N ALA A 61 51.30 -5.47 -7.55
CA ALA A 61 50.93 -6.88 -7.59
C ALA A 61 52.00 -7.67 -6.83
N SER A 62 51.59 -8.43 -5.82
CA SER A 62 52.47 -9.35 -5.09
C SER A 62 52.28 -10.78 -5.60
N LYS A 63 53.39 -11.46 -5.91
CA LYS A 63 53.40 -12.89 -6.25
C LYS A 63 53.54 -13.73 -4.99
N SER A 64 52.86 -14.87 -4.95
CA SER A 64 53.41 -16.08 -4.32
C SER A 64 53.00 -17.30 -5.15
N ILE A 65 53.80 -18.36 -5.07
CA ILE A 65 53.76 -19.49 -6.00
C ILE A 65 53.65 -20.79 -5.20
N ASN A 66 52.63 -21.62 -5.50
CA ASN A 66 52.87 -23.04 -5.77
C ASN A 66 51.69 -23.74 -6.47
N ASP A 67 52.02 -24.87 -7.10
CA ASP A 67 51.19 -25.58 -8.08
C ASP A 67 50.09 -26.50 -7.51
N LYS A 68 48.97 -26.62 -8.25
CA LYS A 68 48.60 -27.91 -8.93
C LYS A 68 47.35 -27.83 -9.83
N ARG A 69 47.56 -27.33 -11.05
CA ARG A 69 47.15 -27.96 -12.33
C ARG A 69 45.84 -28.81 -12.38
N ARG A 70 44.74 -28.23 -12.86
CA ARG A 70 43.72 -28.95 -13.68
C ARG A 70 43.14 -28.04 -14.77
N LYS A 71 42.55 -28.65 -15.82
CA LYS A 71 42.30 -28.01 -17.13
C LYS A 71 41.05 -27.11 -17.17
N THR A 72 41.10 -26.13 -18.07
CA THR A 72 40.00 -25.29 -18.54
C THR A 72 39.19 -25.96 -19.66
N SER A 73 37.86 -25.99 -19.53
CA SER A 73 36.90 -25.80 -20.64
C SER A 73 35.46 -25.88 -20.10
N ASP A 74 34.73 -24.75 -20.14
CA ASP A 74 33.41 -24.61 -20.79
C ASP A 74 32.59 -23.44 -20.23
N VAL A 75 32.16 -22.56 -21.14
CA VAL A 75 31.24 -21.45 -20.84
C VAL A 75 29.81 -21.98 -20.98
N ALA A 76 29.15 -22.23 -19.86
CA ALA A 76 27.79 -22.76 -19.83
C ALA A 76 26.75 -21.73 -20.30
N ILE A 77 26.51 -21.68 -21.62
CA ILE A 77 25.38 -20.96 -22.23
C ILE A 77 24.08 -21.50 -21.61
N ARG A 78 23.30 -20.65 -20.96
CA ARG A 78 22.03 -21.03 -20.33
C ARG A 78 21.04 -21.50 -21.40
N GLN A 79 20.81 -22.82 -21.50
CA GLN A 79 19.82 -23.37 -22.41
C GLN A 79 18.40 -22.93 -22.03
N ARG A 80 17.67 -22.47 -23.04
CA ARG A 80 16.25 -22.12 -22.98
C ARG A 80 15.45 -23.43 -22.98
N SER A 81 14.75 -23.75 -21.89
CA SER A 81 13.97 -25.00 -21.77
C SER A 81 12.73 -24.98 -22.67
N GLN A 82 12.90 -25.43 -23.92
CA GLN A 82 11.78 -25.69 -24.82
C GLN A 82 11.10 -27.03 -24.47
N SER A 83 9.92 -26.97 -23.87
CA SER A 83 9.09 -28.16 -23.62
C SER A 83 8.46 -28.69 -24.91
N ALA A 84 9.24 -29.39 -25.73
CA ALA A 84 8.76 -30.10 -26.90
C ALA A 84 7.95 -31.34 -26.49
N SER A 85 6.67 -31.38 -26.89
CA SER A 85 5.81 -32.55 -26.65
C SER A 85 6.14 -33.68 -27.64
N GLN A 86 6.49 -34.86 -27.13
CA GLN A 86 6.44 -36.09 -27.92
C GLN A 86 5.53 -37.13 -27.26
N VAL A 87 4.89 -37.94 -28.11
CA VAL A 87 3.98 -39.02 -27.73
C VAL A 87 4.73 -40.33 -27.92
N ALA A 88 4.84 -41.12 -26.85
CA ALA A 88 5.32 -42.50 -26.91
C ALA A 88 4.34 -43.39 -26.15
N SER A 89 3.76 -44.36 -26.85
CA SER A 89 2.81 -45.33 -26.30
C SER A 89 3.51 -46.62 -25.91
N SER A 90 3.33 -47.06 -24.66
CA SER A 90 3.57 -48.45 -24.26
C SER A 90 2.50 -48.90 -23.27
N SER A 91 2.00 -50.12 -23.46
CA SER A 91 0.85 -50.66 -22.72
C SER A 91 1.28 -51.85 -21.87
N THR A 92 0.97 -51.81 -20.57
CA THR A 92 0.96 -53.00 -19.70
C THR A 92 -0.24 -52.93 -18.76
N SER A 93 -1.02 -54.00 -18.74
CA SER A 93 -2.22 -54.17 -17.91
C SER A 93 -1.91 -54.90 -16.61
N SER A 94 -2.55 -54.49 -15.52
CA SER A 94 -2.76 -55.35 -14.35
C SER A 94 -4.16 -55.13 -13.77
N THR A 95 -4.89 -56.21 -13.56
CA THR A 95 -6.30 -56.24 -13.14
C THR A 95 -6.41 -56.89 -11.77
N TYR A 96 -7.31 -56.42 -10.89
CA TYR A 96 -8.10 -57.24 -9.94
C TYR A 96 -9.19 -56.36 -9.26
N PRO A 97 -10.25 -56.93 -8.64
CA PRO A 97 -11.58 -56.30 -8.64
C PRO A 97 -12.17 -55.99 -7.25
N ALA A 98 -13.22 -55.17 -7.24
CA ALA A 98 -14.03 -54.90 -6.06
C ALA A 98 -15.03 -56.03 -5.73
N LYS A 99 -15.44 -56.14 -4.46
CA LYS A 99 -16.54 -56.98 -3.98
C LYS A 99 -17.33 -56.29 -2.85
N ALA A 100 -18.62 -56.60 -2.77
CA ALA A 100 -19.60 -56.28 -1.72
C ALA A 100 -20.84 -57.19 -1.93
N PRO A 101 -21.88 -57.21 -1.06
CA PRO A 101 -22.01 -56.72 0.32
C PRO A 101 -22.18 -57.92 1.29
N PRO A 102 -22.92 -57.85 2.43
CA PRO A 102 -24.40 -57.91 2.42
C PRO A 102 -25.09 -56.91 3.40
N VAL A 103 -26.39 -57.12 3.69
CA VAL A 103 -27.34 -56.14 4.29
C VAL A 103 -28.11 -56.75 5.50
N SER A 104 -28.56 -55.93 6.45
CA SER A 104 -29.59 -56.30 7.46
C SER A 104 -30.46 -55.10 7.87
N ASN A 105 -31.73 -55.34 8.22
CA ASN A 105 -32.78 -54.32 8.47
C ASN A 105 -33.09 -54.05 9.96
N GLY A 106 -33.82 -52.95 10.24
CA GLY A 106 -34.51 -52.64 11.50
C GLY A 106 -34.37 -51.16 11.90
N SER A 107 -35.34 -50.23 11.88
CA SER A 107 -36.82 -50.19 11.97
C SER A 107 -37.44 -50.16 13.38
N ALA A 108 -37.65 -48.96 13.95
CA ALA A 108 -38.80 -48.58 14.81
C ALA A 108 -38.79 -47.09 15.23
N GLU A 109 -39.87 -46.36 14.92
CA GLU A 109 -40.44 -45.24 15.71
C GLU A 109 -41.49 -45.84 16.67
N PRO A 110 -41.90 -45.23 17.82
CA PRO A 110 -42.68 -43.97 17.90
C PRO A 110 -42.42 -43.11 19.19
N ALA A 111 -43.23 -42.11 19.59
CA ALA A 111 -43.81 -40.92 18.96
C ALA A 111 -44.56 -40.06 20.05
N VAL A 112 -45.09 -38.87 19.69
CA VAL A 112 -46.06 -38.01 20.44
C VAL A 112 -45.56 -37.43 21.81
N GLU A 113 -46.07 -36.34 22.44
CA GLU A 113 -47.24 -35.45 22.20
C GLU A 113 -47.06 -34.00 22.77
N ASP A 114 -47.68 -33.02 22.11
CA ASP A 114 -48.22 -31.68 22.49
C ASP A 114 -47.61 -30.64 23.48
N GLY A 115 -47.96 -29.36 23.24
CA GLY A 115 -47.75 -28.22 24.16
C GLY A 115 -47.94 -26.81 23.53
N GLU A 116 -49.16 -26.25 23.56
CA GLU A 116 -49.51 -24.94 22.95
C GLU A 116 -49.02 -23.69 23.74
N LYS A 117 -48.80 -22.53 23.07
CA LYS A 117 -49.78 -21.39 23.06
C LYS A 117 -49.35 -20.12 22.28
N GLU A 118 -50.32 -19.22 22.09
CA GLU A 118 -50.36 -18.12 21.12
C GLU A 118 -49.83 -16.77 21.65
N LYS A 119 -49.52 -15.83 20.72
CA LYS A 119 -50.27 -14.55 20.68
C LYS A 119 -50.16 -13.76 19.37
N GLU A 120 -51.24 -13.06 19.06
CA GLU A 120 -51.53 -12.36 17.81
C GLU A 120 -51.35 -10.83 17.93
N LYS A 121 -51.08 -10.14 16.81
CA LYS A 121 -51.70 -8.82 16.54
C LYS A 121 -51.74 -8.43 15.06
N GLU A 122 -52.96 -8.21 14.56
CA GLU A 122 -53.30 -7.86 13.18
C GLU A 122 -53.35 -6.33 12.93
N LYS A 123 -53.14 -5.89 11.68
CA LYS A 123 -53.69 -4.59 11.22
C LYS A 123 -53.83 -4.41 9.69
N LYS A 124 -54.97 -4.89 9.19
CA LYS A 124 -55.89 -4.35 8.18
C LYS A 124 -55.42 -4.00 6.75
N ARG A 125 -56.16 -4.62 5.83
CA ARG A 125 -56.30 -4.42 4.38
C ARG A 125 -57.19 -3.17 4.06
N PRO A 126 -57.36 -2.71 2.79
CA PRO A 126 -58.19 -3.45 1.81
C PRO A 126 -57.73 -3.42 0.33
N LEU A 127 -58.43 -4.21 -0.49
CA LEU A 127 -58.33 -4.34 -1.96
C LEU A 127 -59.74 -4.51 -2.55
N THR A 128 -60.08 -3.76 -3.61
CA THR A 128 -61.16 -3.98 -4.61
C THR A 128 -60.84 -3.08 -5.83
N THR A 129 -61.31 -3.26 -7.08
CA THR A 129 -62.13 -4.25 -7.83
C THR A 129 -61.29 -4.75 -9.05
N GLY A 130 -61.51 -5.87 -9.77
CA GLY A 130 -62.67 -6.39 -10.54
C GLY A 130 -62.43 -6.21 -12.07
N SER A 131 -63.03 -6.93 -13.03
CA SER A 131 -63.75 -8.23 -13.06
C SER A 131 -64.13 -8.61 -14.52
N ARG A 132 -63.75 -9.80 -15.02
CA ARG A 132 -64.22 -10.45 -16.29
C ARG A 132 -63.90 -9.67 -17.60
N THR A 133 -64.13 -10.14 -18.83
CA THR A 133 -64.67 -11.40 -19.43
C THR A 133 -63.64 -12.05 -20.40
N GLY A 134 -63.99 -13.17 -21.06
CA GLY A 134 -63.14 -13.82 -22.08
C GLY A 134 -63.87 -14.10 -23.40
N SER A 135 -63.11 -14.50 -24.43
CA SER A 135 -63.58 -14.99 -25.74
C SER A 135 -62.55 -15.97 -26.33
N SER A 136 -62.83 -16.61 -27.47
CA SER A 136 -62.33 -17.96 -27.76
C SER A 136 -61.99 -18.29 -29.22
N VAL A 137 -61.04 -19.24 -29.36
CA VAL A 137 -60.67 -20.09 -30.54
C VAL A 137 -60.43 -19.46 -31.91
N ALA A 138 -59.22 -19.68 -32.45
CA ALA A 138 -58.97 -20.10 -33.84
C ALA A 138 -57.55 -20.68 -33.97
N ALA A 139 -57.29 -21.53 -34.97
CA ALA A 139 -55.98 -22.14 -35.21
C ALA A 139 -55.50 -21.93 -36.66
N SER A 140 -54.18 -21.95 -36.86
CA SER A 140 -53.53 -22.02 -38.18
C SER A 140 -52.26 -22.89 -38.09
N SER A 141 -51.71 -23.36 -39.21
CA SER A 141 -50.80 -24.53 -39.20
C SER A 141 -49.70 -24.55 -40.29
N ARG A 142 -48.65 -25.34 -40.00
CA ARG A 142 -47.52 -25.73 -40.88
C ARG A 142 -46.50 -24.59 -41.14
N LYS A 143 -45.22 -24.85 -41.45
CA LYS A 143 -44.54 -26.07 -41.92
C LYS A 143 -43.22 -26.36 -41.17
N ALA A 144 -42.75 -27.61 -41.23
CA ALA A 144 -41.32 -27.98 -41.09
C ALA A 144 -40.67 -28.08 -42.51
N PRO A 145 -39.33 -28.11 -42.64
CA PRO A 145 -38.53 -29.33 -42.42
C PRO A 145 -37.41 -29.07 -41.36
N SER A 146 -36.34 -29.85 -41.16
CA SER A 146 -35.73 -30.99 -41.88
C SER A 146 -34.98 -31.93 -40.91
N SER A 147 -34.25 -32.94 -41.42
CA SER A 147 -33.44 -33.89 -40.65
C SER A 147 -31.94 -33.80 -41.01
N ALA A 148 -31.06 -34.03 -40.01
CA ALA A 148 -29.63 -34.22 -40.19
C ALA A 148 -29.08 -35.24 -39.16
N ALA A 149 -27.91 -35.84 -39.44
CA ALA A 149 -27.47 -37.09 -38.81
C ALA A 149 -26.75 -36.94 -37.45
N THR A 150 -26.90 -37.96 -36.59
CA THR A 150 -26.30 -38.04 -35.25
C THR A 150 -24.85 -38.54 -35.29
N THR A 151 -23.88 -37.64 -35.38
CA THR A 151 -22.45 -37.98 -35.24
C THR A 151 -22.03 -38.08 -33.77
N ARG A 152 -21.55 -39.26 -33.35
CA ARG A 152 -20.85 -39.43 -32.06
C ARG A 152 -19.54 -38.65 -32.08
N THR A 153 -19.45 -37.57 -31.32
CA THR A 153 -18.19 -36.86 -31.04
C THR A 153 -17.56 -37.38 -29.75
N SER A 154 -16.25 -37.59 -29.76
CA SER A 154 -15.50 -38.06 -28.59
C SER A 154 -15.30 -36.93 -27.57
N ASN A 155 -15.42 -37.26 -26.28
CA ASN A 155 -15.05 -36.36 -25.19
C ASN A 155 -13.53 -36.10 -25.18
N LYS A 156 -13.08 -35.12 -25.98
CA LYS A 156 -11.78 -34.49 -25.75
C LYS A 156 -11.86 -33.69 -24.44
N LEU A 157 -11.01 -34.04 -23.47
CA LEU A 157 -10.76 -33.22 -22.29
C LEU A 157 -10.36 -31.81 -22.73
N THR A 158 -11.28 -30.87 -22.59
CA THR A 158 -11.03 -29.46 -22.86
C THR A 158 -10.08 -28.94 -21.78
N ARG A 159 -8.82 -28.69 -22.17
CA ARG A 159 -7.89 -27.91 -21.35
C ARG A 159 -8.61 -26.62 -20.93
N PRO A 160 -8.54 -26.19 -19.66
CA PRO A 160 -9.23 -24.99 -19.19
C PRO A 160 -8.95 -23.80 -20.12
N PRO A 161 -9.92 -22.88 -20.28
CA PRO A 161 -9.74 -21.70 -21.12
C PRO A 161 -8.41 -21.03 -20.79
N ARG A 162 -7.61 -20.69 -21.82
CA ARG A 162 -6.51 -19.75 -21.59
C ARG A 162 -7.15 -18.48 -21.07
N GLY A 163 -6.85 -18.12 -19.82
CA GLY A 163 -7.23 -16.83 -19.28
C GLY A 163 -6.80 -15.73 -20.24
N GLN A 164 -7.59 -14.67 -20.33
CA GLN A 164 -7.23 -13.48 -21.10
C GLN A 164 -5.81 -13.06 -20.68
N HIS A 165 -4.93 -12.83 -21.66
CA HIS A 165 -3.51 -12.56 -21.42
C HIS A 165 -3.15 -11.24 -22.10
N VAL A 166 -2.61 -10.32 -21.31
CA VAL A 166 -2.09 -9.03 -21.78
C VAL A 166 -0.69 -9.28 -22.36
N PRO A 167 -0.49 -9.18 -23.69
CA PRO A 167 0.86 -9.21 -24.25
C PRO A 167 1.65 -8.01 -23.72
N PHE A 168 2.97 -8.15 -23.59
CA PHE A 168 3.83 -6.99 -23.36
C PHE A 168 3.64 -6.03 -24.55
N PRO A 169 3.38 -4.73 -24.32
CA PRO A 169 3.10 -3.81 -25.41
C PRO A 169 4.33 -3.62 -26.30
N SER A 170 4.10 -3.43 -27.59
CA SER A 170 5.17 -2.98 -28.51
C SER A 170 5.80 -1.69 -27.98
N LEU A 171 7.12 -1.56 -28.14
CA LEU A 171 7.80 -0.29 -27.90
C LEU A 171 7.18 0.79 -28.79
N PRO A 172 6.84 1.99 -28.27
CA PRO A 172 6.38 3.10 -29.09
C PRO A 172 7.39 3.47 -30.18
N ASP A 173 6.92 3.96 -31.34
CA ASP A 173 7.82 4.67 -32.27
C ASP A 173 8.34 5.92 -31.53
N PRO A 174 9.66 6.22 -31.56
CA PRO A 174 10.20 7.43 -30.95
C PRO A 174 9.57 8.75 -31.43
N LYS A 175 8.84 8.75 -32.56
CA LYS A 175 8.05 9.90 -33.04
C LYS A 175 6.70 10.06 -32.32
N ASP A 176 6.12 8.96 -31.84
CA ASP A 176 4.84 8.92 -31.10
C ASP A 176 5.07 8.91 -29.58
N ALA A 177 6.33 8.85 -29.14
CA ALA A 177 6.70 8.99 -27.74
C ALA A 177 6.26 10.38 -27.22
N PRO A 178 5.75 10.47 -25.98
CA PRO A 178 5.46 11.77 -25.39
C PRO A 178 6.75 12.58 -25.27
N ASP A 179 6.70 13.85 -25.66
CA ASP A 179 7.79 14.79 -25.39
C ASP A 179 7.92 14.99 -23.88
N VAL A 180 9.12 14.75 -23.35
CA VAL A 180 9.41 14.71 -21.92
C VAL A 180 10.81 15.25 -21.68
N GLU A 181 10.87 16.32 -20.89
CA GLU A 181 12.10 17.01 -20.48
C GLU A 181 13.21 16.07 -20.00
N PRO A 182 14.40 16.09 -20.64
CA PRO A 182 15.55 15.29 -20.22
C PRO A 182 15.93 15.52 -18.75
N ALA A 183 16.16 14.43 -18.03
CA ALA A 183 16.67 14.49 -16.67
C ALA A 183 18.21 14.44 -16.62
N PRO A 184 18.85 15.13 -15.65
CA PRO A 184 20.24 14.86 -15.33
C PRO A 184 20.37 13.42 -14.82
N PRO A 185 21.49 12.70 -15.05
CA PRO A 185 21.67 11.31 -14.61
C PRO A 185 21.55 11.05 -13.10
N SER A 186 21.51 12.11 -12.29
CA SER A 186 21.29 12.05 -10.84
C SER A 186 19.84 12.28 -10.42
N GLY A 187 18.97 12.85 -11.27
CA GLY A 187 17.62 13.28 -10.90
C GLY A 187 16.61 12.15 -10.75
N LEU A 188 15.66 12.30 -9.83
CA LEU A 188 14.52 11.39 -9.70
C LEU A 188 13.68 11.43 -11.00
N TYR A 189 13.24 10.29 -11.53
CA TYR A 189 12.51 10.24 -12.81
C TYR A 189 11.24 9.38 -12.75
N TRP A 190 10.10 9.96 -13.12
CA TRP A 190 8.83 9.26 -13.24
C TRP A 190 8.62 8.65 -14.63
N SER A 191 8.36 7.35 -14.67
CA SER A 191 7.88 6.64 -15.86
C SER A 191 6.65 5.77 -15.54
N LYS A 192 5.95 5.31 -16.58
CA LYS A 192 4.91 4.29 -16.46
C LYS A 192 5.51 2.94 -16.84
N ALA A 193 5.32 1.93 -16.00
CA ALA A 193 5.77 0.59 -16.32
C ALA A 193 4.92 0.00 -17.45
N PHE A 194 5.58 -0.59 -18.44
CA PHE A 194 4.92 -1.51 -19.37
C PHE A 194 4.82 -2.87 -18.68
N VAL A 195 3.60 -3.39 -18.54
CA VAL A 195 3.30 -4.65 -17.85
C VAL A 195 2.64 -5.65 -18.78
N SER A 196 2.73 -6.93 -18.44
CA SER A 196 2.20 -8.05 -19.23
C SER A 196 1.61 -9.15 -18.35
N GLY A 197 1.05 -10.21 -18.96
CA GLY A 197 0.61 -11.41 -18.26
C GLY A 197 -0.88 -11.44 -17.95
N SER A 198 -1.23 -11.84 -16.73
CA SER A 198 -2.62 -11.93 -16.28
C SER A 198 -3.22 -10.54 -16.06
N PRO A 199 -4.43 -10.24 -16.56
CA PRO A 199 -5.13 -9.00 -16.23
C PRO A 199 -5.48 -8.96 -14.74
N HIS A 200 -5.43 -7.77 -14.17
CA HIS A 200 -5.88 -7.50 -12.81
C HIS A 200 -6.92 -6.37 -12.82
N SER A 201 -7.68 -6.27 -11.73
CA SER A 201 -8.61 -5.15 -11.53
C SER A 201 -7.86 -3.83 -11.33
N ASN A 202 -8.51 -2.72 -11.66
CA ASN A 202 -8.16 -1.44 -11.05
C ASN A 202 -8.53 -1.51 -9.56
N LEU A 203 -7.62 -1.11 -8.67
CA LEU A 203 -7.72 -1.41 -7.25
C LEU A 203 -7.15 -0.31 -6.33
N ARG A 204 -7.92 0.05 -5.31
CA ARG A 204 -7.56 1.01 -4.25
C ARG A 204 -7.69 0.40 -2.87
N ALA A 205 -6.97 0.94 -1.89
CA ALA A 205 -6.96 0.52 -0.49
C ALA A 205 -6.64 -0.98 -0.34
N HIS A 206 -5.74 -1.46 -1.21
CA HIS A 206 -5.19 -2.80 -1.23
C HIS A 206 -3.96 -2.89 -0.32
N THR A 207 -3.39 -4.08 -0.20
CA THR A 207 -2.04 -4.28 0.33
C THR A 207 -1.08 -4.60 -0.80
N THR A 208 0.14 -4.09 -0.69
CA THR A 208 1.26 -4.37 -1.61
C THR A 208 2.45 -4.77 -0.75
N THR A 209 3.04 -5.94 -1.00
CA THR A 209 4.11 -6.48 -0.15
C THR A 209 5.12 -7.25 -0.98
N LEU A 210 6.40 -6.89 -0.85
CA LEU A 210 7.51 -7.50 -1.59
C LEU A 210 8.06 -8.72 -0.83
N ILE A 211 8.25 -9.85 -1.52
CA ILE A 211 9.07 -10.99 -1.06
C ILE A 211 9.94 -11.47 -2.24
N GLY A 212 11.26 -11.29 -2.16
CA GLY A 212 12.16 -11.48 -3.30
C GLY A 212 11.94 -10.39 -4.35
N SER A 213 11.83 -10.76 -5.63
CA SER A 213 11.37 -9.87 -6.70
C SER A 213 9.85 -9.92 -6.95
N ASN A 214 9.11 -10.71 -6.18
CA ASN A 214 7.66 -10.81 -6.32
C ASN A 214 6.93 -9.81 -5.42
N ILE A 215 6.10 -8.98 -6.04
CA ILE A 215 5.22 -8.01 -5.38
C ILE A 215 3.82 -8.61 -5.29
N TYR A 216 3.42 -8.98 -4.08
CA TYR A 216 2.12 -9.55 -3.79
C TYR A 216 1.12 -8.41 -3.54
N VAL A 217 0.08 -8.34 -4.37
CA VAL A 217 -1.04 -7.41 -4.23
C VAL A 217 -2.28 -8.17 -3.83
N PHE A 218 -2.87 -7.81 -2.69
CA PHE A 218 -4.02 -8.49 -2.11
C PHE A 218 -5.04 -7.52 -1.52
N GLY A 219 -6.32 -7.86 -1.66
CA GLY A 219 -7.43 -7.05 -1.19
C GLY A 219 -7.67 -5.79 -2.04
N GLY A 220 -8.28 -4.79 -1.42
CA GLY A 220 -8.69 -3.55 -2.06
C GLY A 220 -10.09 -3.63 -2.67
N CYS A 221 -10.49 -2.58 -3.38
CA CYS A 221 -11.79 -2.49 -4.04
C CYS A 221 -11.73 -1.65 -5.32
N ASP A 222 -12.75 -1.76 -6.17
CA ASP A 222 -13.06 -0.76 -7.19
C ASP A 222 -14.09 0.26 -6.66
N ALA A 223 -14.99 0.76 -7.51
CA ALA A 223 -16.13 1.58 -7.11
C ALA A 223 -17.36 0.77 -6.61
N ARG A 224 -17.35 -0.56 -6.76
CA ARG A 224 -18.53 -1.44 -6.60
C ARG A 224 -18.32 -2.56 -5.57
N ILE A 225 -17.18 -3.24 -5.62
CA ILE A 225 -16.88 -4.45 -4.81
C ILE A 225 -15.47 -4.42 -4.24
N CYS A 226 -15.27 -5.11 -3.12
CA CYS A 226 -13.93 -5.49 -2.64
C CYS A 226 -13.44 -6.76 -3.35
N PHE A 227 -12.15 -7.03 -3.25
CA PHE A 227 -11.49 -8.20 -3.84
C PHE A 227 -10.83 -9.09 -2.77
N ASN A 228 -10.68 -10.38 -3.06
CA ASN A 228 -9.80 -11.33 -2.36
C ASN A 228 -8.89 -12.09 -3.35
N THR A 229 -8.73 -11.60 -4.57
CA THR A 229 -7.73 -12.11 -5.51
C THR A 229 -6.33 -11.78 -4.99
N VAL A 230 -5.43 -12.77 -5.04
CA VAL A 230 -3.99 -12.53 -4.93
C VAL A 230 -3.47 -12.28 -6.35
N TYR A 231 -2.94 -11.09 -6.58
CA TYR A 231 -2.16 -10.77 -7.77
C TYR A 231 -0.67 -10.79 -7.39
N VAL A 232 0.19 -11.26 -8.28
CA VAL A 232 1.65 -11.22 -8.09
C VAL A 232 2.29 -10.59 -9.32
N LEU A 233 2.96 -9.46 -9.13
CA LEU A 233 3.80 -8.83 -10.14
C LEU A 233 5.25 -9.27 -9.92
N ASP A 234 5.82 -9.94 -10.91
CA ASP A 234 7.26 -10.11 -11.03
C ASP A 234 7.89 -8.75 -11.38
N ALA A 235 8.73 -8.21 -10.49
CA ALA A 235 9.35 -6.89 -10.64
C ALA A 235 10.61 -6.88 -11.53
N ASP A 236 11.12 -8.05 -11.90
CA ASP A 236 12.19 -8.20 -12.89
C ASP A 236 11.60 -8.24 -14.31
N ALA A 237 10.51 -8.99 -14.49
CA ALA A 237 9.87 -9.22 -15.79
C ALA A 237 8.71 -8.27 -16.11
N PHE A 238 8.23 -7.48 -15.14
CA PHE A 238 6.96 -6.73 -15.19
C PHE A 238 5.78 -7.60 -15.66
N TYR A 239 5.73 -8.83 -15.15
CA TYR A 239 4.73 -9.84 -15.51
C TYR A 239 3.78 -10.09 -14.35
N TRP A 240 2.49 -9.82 -14.56
CA TRP A 240 1.42 -10.13 -13.63
C TRP A 240 0.99 -11.59 -13.73
N SER A 241 0.73 -12.21 -12.58
CA SER A 241 0.14 -13.53 -12.47
C SER A 241 -0.96 -13.56 -11.42
N VAL A 242 -1.97 -14.43 -11.64
CA VAL A 242 -2.98 -14.78 -10.64
C VAL A 242 -2.70 -16.22 -10.21
N PRO A 243 -1.92 -16.45 -9.13
CA PRO A 243 -1.68 -17.79 -8.61
C PRO A 243 -2.98 -18.43 -8.08
N HIS A 244 -3.13 -19.74 -8.30
CA HIS A 244 -4.24 -20.50 -7.78
C HIS A 244 -4.08 -20.72 -6.27
N VAL A 245 -4.80 -19.95 -5.46
CA VAL A 245 -4.79 -20.03 -3.99
C VAL A 245 -5.77 -21.07 -3.44
N VAL A 246 -5.44 -21.66 -2.28
CA VAL A 246 -6.26 -22.70 -1.61
C VAL A 246 -6.30 -22.51 -0.09
N GLY A 247 -7.18 -23.22 0.60
CA GLY A 247 -7.27 -23.20 2.07
C GLY A 247 -8.22 -22.14 2.60
N ASP A 248 -7.86 -21.50 3.71
CA ASP A 248 -8.72 -20.54 4.42
C ASP A 248 -8.69 -19.16 3.75
N ILE A 249 -9.13 -19.08 2.50
CA ILE A 249 -9.08 -17.86 1.69
C ILE A 249 -9.89 -16.75 2.38
N PRO A 250 -9.30 -15.56 2.64
CA PRO A 250 -10.03 -14.45 3.28
C PRO A 250 -11.20 -13.98 2.42
N MET A 251 -12.20 -13.36 3.04
CA MET A 251 -13.29 -12.71 2.31
C MET A 251 -12.78 -11.47 1.54
N PRO A 252 -13.55 -10.92 0.58
CA PRO A 252 -13.15 -9.69 -0.12
C PRO A 252 -13.08 -8.48 0.81
N LEU A 253 -11.90 -7.85 0.91
CA LEU A 253 -11.58 -6.87 1.95
C LEU A 253 -10.74 -5.70 1.41
N ARG A 254 -10.92 -4.50 1.99
CA ARG A 254 -10.05 -3.34 1.78
C ARG A 254 -9.55 -2.73 3.10
N ALA A 255 -8.47 -1.96 3.02
CA ALA A 255 -7.82 -1.25 4.13
C ALA A 255 -7.45 -2.17 5.32
N MET A 256 -7.11 -3.42 5.03
CA MET A 256 -6.33 -4.32 5.90
C MET A 256 -4.84 -3.99 5.83
N THR A 257 -4.04 -4.56 6.75
CA THR A 257 -2.58 -4.60 6.62
C THR A 257 -2.11 -5.96 6.14
N CYS A 258 -0.96 -5.98 5.46
CA CYS A 258 -0.21 -7.19 5.13
C CYS A 258 1.25 -6.97 5.56
N THR A 259 1.90 -7.99 6.10
CA THR A 259 3.29 -7.92 6.54
C THR A 259 4.01 -9.20 6.17
N ALA A 260 5.16 -9.08 5.50
CA ALA A 260 6.02 -10.20 5.17
C ALA A 260 6.71 -10.75 6.43
N VAL A 261 6.60 -12.06 6.65
CA VAL A 261 7.31 -12.80 7.72
C VAL A 261 8.01 -13.98 7.04
N GLY A 262 9.25 -13.76 6.59
CA GLY A 262 9.97 -14.71 5.75
C GLY A 262 9.27 -14.92 4.40
N LYS A 263 8.88 -16.17 4.09
CA LYS A 263 8.12 -16.54 2.88
C LYS A 263 6.60 -16.64 3.13
N LYS A 264 6.08 -15.82 4.03
CA LYS A 264 4.67 -15.78 4.40
C LYS A 264 4.16 -14.35 4.45
N LEU A 265 2.91 -14.14 4.07
CA LEU A 265 2.20 -12.87 4.22
C LEU A 265 1.22 -13.01 5.38
N VAL A 266 1.38 -12.21 6.42
CA VAL A 266 0.44 -12.12 7.54
C VAL A 266 -0.49 -10.93 7.30
N VAL A 267 -1.77 -11.22 7.09
CA VAL A 267 -2.83 -10.23 6.85
C VAL A 267 -3.68 -10.07 8.10
N PHE A 268 -4.05 -8.82 8.45
CA PHE A 268 -4.93 -8.53 9.57
C PHE A 268 -5.96 -7.44 9.26
N GLY A 269 -7.21 -7.71 9.68
CA GLY A 269 -8.31 -6.75 9.72
C GLY A 269 -8.83 -6.33 8.34
N GLY A 270 -9.17 -5.05 8.20
CA GLY A 270 -9.84 -4.49 7.03
C GLY A 270 -11.36 -4.56 7.12
N GLY A 271 -12.04 -4.27 6.01
CA GLY A 271 -13.50 -4.35 5.90
C GLY A 271 -14.00 -4.42 4.47
N ASP A 272 -15.22 -4.93 4.29
CA ASP A 272 -15.92 -5.00 2.99
C ASP A 272 -16.72 -3.71 2.70
N GLY A 273 -17.03 -2.94 3.74
CA GLY A 273 -17.77 -1.68 3.70
C GLY A 273 -18.68 -1.58 4.92
N PRO A 274 -19.77 -2.38 4.98
CA PRO A 274 -20.65 -2.50 6.15
C PRO A 274 -19.96 -3.15 7.37
N ALA A 275 -19.06 -4.12 7.16
CA ALA A 275 -18.43 -4.89 8.22
C ALA A 275 -16.91 -4.71 8.25
N TYR A 276 -16.35 -4.62 9.46
CA TYR A 276 -14.91 -4.63 9.72
C TYR A 276 -14.53 -5.94 10.43
N TYR A 277 -13.26 -6.33 10.32
CA TYR A 277 -12.76 -7.62 10.79
C TYR A 277 -11.53 -7.47 11.69
N ASN A 278 -11.23 -8.50 12.46
CA ASN A 278 -10.03 -8.67 13.30
C ASN A 278 -9.48 -10.10 13.21
N ASP A 279 -9.75 -10.77 12.09
CA ASP A 279 -9.15 -12.05 11.75
C ASP A 279 -7.69 -11.86 11.34
N VAL A 280 -6.84 -12.83 11.71
CA VAL A 280 -5.50 -13.00 11.13
C VAL A 280 -5.59 -14.10 10.07
N TYR A 281 -5.01 -13.86 8.90
CA TYR A 281 -4.82 -14.86 7.86
C TYR A 281 -3.36 -14.90 7.43
N VAL A 282 -2.86 -16.09 7.07
CA VAL A 282 -1.48 -16.29 6.66
C VAL A 282 -1.43 -17.04 5.33
N LEU A 283 -0.90 -16.37 4.28
CA LEU A 283 -0.58 -17.00 3.00
C LEU A 283 0.86 -17.50 3.04
N ASP A 284 1.07 -18.78 2.72
CA ASP A 284 2.38 -19.30 2.35
C ASP A 284 2.65 -19.02 0.87
N THR A 285 3.71 -18.26 0.56
CA THR A 285 3.98 -17.84 -0.83
C THR A 285 4.75 -18.87 -1.66
N VAL A 286 5.09 -20.03 -1.09
CA VAL A 286 5.73 -21.14 -1.80
C VAL A 286 4.69 -22.11 -2.38
N ASN A 287 3.58 -22.32 -1.67
CA ASN A 287 2.51 -23.25 -2.08
C ASN A 287 1.12 -22.61 -2.26
N PHE A 288 1.01 -21.29 -2.07
CA PHE A 288 -0.22 -20.50 -2.22
C PHE A 288 -1.41 -20.97 -1.36
N ARG A 289 -1.14 -21.65 -0.24
CA ARG A 289 -2.16 -21.97 0.76
C ARG A 289 -2.34 -20.83 1.76
N TRP A 290 -3.57 -20.31 1.84
CA TRP A 290 -4.06 -19.55 2.97
C TRP A 290 -4.36 -20.45 4.16
N THR A 291 -4.08 -19.94 5.35
CA THR A 291 -4.42 -20.55 6.64
C THR A 291 -4.97 -19.48 7.58
N LYS A 292 -5.95 -19.84 8.41
CA LYS A 292 -6.48 -19.00 9.48
C LYS A 292 -5.92 -19.50 10.84
N PRO A 293 -4.76 -19.01 11.29
CA PRO A 293 -4.12 -19.51 12.52
C PRO A 293 -5.02 -19.30 13.74
N ARG A 294 -5.07 -20.30 14.63
CA ARG A 294 -5.74 -20.17 15.92
C ARG A 294 -4.92 -19.25 16.82
N ILE A 295 -5.42 -18.02 16.99
CA ILE A 295 -4.87 -17.06 17.95
C ILE A 295 -5.04 -17.58 19.38
N ILE A 296 -3.98 -17.42 20.19
CA ILE A 296 -3.96 -17.83 21.60
C ILE A 296 -4.13 -16.61 22.50
N GLY A 297 -4.97 -16.75 23.54
CA GLY A 297 -5.22 -15.75 24.58
C GLY A 297 -6.46 -14.89 24.31
N ASP A 298 -7.09 -14.42 25.39
CA ASP A 298 -8.44 -13.83 25.37
C ASP A 298 -8.47 -12.35 24.92
N ARG A 299 -7.30 -11.76 24.65
CA ARG A 299 -7.15 -10.33 24.32
C ARG A 299 -6.74 -10.15 22.87
N ILE A 300 -7.73 -9.92 22.01
CA ILE A 300 -7.53 -9.57 20.59
C ILE A 300 -7.87 -8.10 20.33
N PRO A 301 -7.29 -7.46 19.28
CA PRO A 301 -7.67 -6.11 18.89
C PRO A 301 -9.13 -6.04 18.43
N SER A 302 -9.74 -4.86 18.55
CA SER A 302 -11.04 -4.59 17.93
C SER A 302 -10.99 -4.77 16.41
N LYS A 303 -12.13 -5.20 15.84
CA LYS A 303 -12.42 -5.14 14.40
C LYS A 303 -12.07 -3.77 13.87
N ARG A 304 -11.22 -3.67 12.84
CA ARG A 304 -10.69 -2.38 12.38
C ARG A 304 -10.19 -2.39 10.94
N ARG A 305 -10.16 -1.21 10.34
CA ARG A 305 -9.50 -0.93 9.06
C ARG A 305 -8.59 0.30 9.17
N ALA A 306 -7.77 0.52 8.13
CA ALA A 306 -6.93 1.70 7.95
C ALA A 306 -5.89 1.93 9.07
N HIS A 307 -5.58 0.88 9.84
CA HIS A 307 -4.43 0.80 10.74
C HIS A 307 -3.14 0.57 9.94
N THR A 308 -2.00 0.69 10.60
CA THR A 308 -0.69 0.33 10.03
C THR A 308 -0.06 -0.82 10.81
N ALA A 309 0.89 -1.53 10.18
CA ALA A 309 1.59 -2.64 10.78
C ALA A 309 3.07 -2.67 10.34
N CYS A 310 3.98 -3.02 11.24
CA CYS A 310 5.41 -3.15 11.00
C CYS A 310 5.97 -4.37 11.73
N LEU A 311 6.83 -5.16 11.08
CA LEU A 311 7.54 -6.27 11.73
C LEU A 311 8.76 -5.74 12.49
N TYR A 312 8.90 -6.10 13.77
CA TYR A 312 10.12 -5.90 14.55
C TYR A 312 10.48 -7.16 15.33
N LYS A 313 11.69 -7.68 15.09
CA LYS A 313 12.13 -8.99 15.58
C LYS A 313 11.05 -10.04 15.28
N ASN A 314 10.48 -10.69 16.29
CA ASN A 314 9.46 -11.73 16.13
C ASN A 314 8.02 -11.23 16.39
N GLY A 315 7.76 -9.91 16.27
CA GLY A 315 6.44 -9.35 16.52
C GLY A 315 6.00 -8.33 15.47
N ILE A 316 4.77 -8.43 15.00
CA ILE A 316 4.14 -7.40 14.17
C ILE A 316 3.49 -6.38 15.10
N TYR A 317 4.00 -5.16 15.11
CA TYR A 317 3.44 -4.03 15.84
C TYR A 317 2.42 -3.33 14.96
N MET A 318 1.19 -3.20 15.45
CA MET A 318 0.08 -2.52 14.81
C MET A 318 -0.26 -1.25 15.58
N PHE A 319 -0.53 -0.15 14.88
CA PHE A 319 -0.97 1.10 15.46
C PHE A 319 -2.28 1.62 14.81
N GLY A 320 -3.19 2.08 15.67
CA GLY A 320 -4.36 2.88 15.29
C GLY A 320 -5.36 2.20 14.35
N GLY A 321 -5.81 2.95 13.34
CA GLY A 321 -6.92 2.60 12.46
C GLY A 321 -8.25 3.17 12.95
N GLY A 322 -9.36 2.54 12.55
CA GLY A 322 -10.70 2.85 13.08
C GLY A 322 -11.58 1.62 13.22
N ASP A 323 -12.37 1.55 14.30
CA ASP A 323 -13.19 0.38 14.68
C ASP A 323 -14.60 0.35 14.05
N GLY A 324 -15.00 1.45 13.39
CA GLY A 324 -16.33 1.63 12.79
C GLY A 324 -17.18 2.65 13.54
N VAL A 325 -16.83 2.95 14.79
CA VAL A 325 -17.43 4.01 15.60
C VAL A 325 -16.47 5.20 15.73
N ARG A 326 -15.16 4.95 15.78
CA ARG A 326 -14.11 5.95 16.01
C ARG A 326 -12.78 5.57 15.36
N ALA A 327 -11.88 6.55 15.24
CA ALA A 327 -10.46 6.33 15.06
C ALA A 327 -9.80 5.81 16.36
N LEU A 328 -8.57 5.28 16.25
CA LEU A 328 -7.84 4.63 17.35
C LEU A 328 -6.38 5.11 17.45
N ASN A 329 -5.80 5.09 18.65
CA ASN A 329 -4.37 5.31 18.93
C ASN A 329 -3.76 4.21 19.83
N ASP A 330 -4.33 3.01 19.81
CA ASP A 330 -3.77 1.85 20.53
C ASP A 330 -2.61 1.20 19.76
N ILE A 331 -1.65 0.63 20.50
CA ILE A 331 -0.60 -0.23 19.96
C ILE A 331 -0.83 -1.66 20.43
N TRP A 332 -0.84 -2.57 19.47
CA TRP A 332 -0.87 -4.02 19.68
C TRP A 332 0.37 -4.67 19.07
N ARG A 333 0.81 -5.78 19.66
CA ARG A 333 1.85 -6.65 19.09
C ARG A 333 1.28 -8.05 18.88
N LEU A 334 1.27 -8.54 17.65
CA LEU A 334 1.07 -9.95 17.33
C LEU A 334 2.42 -10.66 17.40
N ASP A 335 2.55 -11.67 18.26
CA ASP A 335 3.71 -12.56 18.19
C ASP A 335 3.61 -13.48 16.97
N VAL A 336 4.70 -13.55 16.20
CA VAL A 336 4.82 -14.36 14.99
C VAL A 336 6.06 -15.28 15.01
N SER A 337 6.65 -15.51 16.19
CA SER A 337 7.79 -16.44 16.36
C SER A 337 7.43 -17.88 15.99
N ASP A 338 6.21 -18.30 16.31
CA ASP A 338 5.62 -19.58 15.92
C ASP A 338 4.28 -19.32 15.22
N PRO A 339 4.15 -19.60 13.91
CA PRO A 339 2.91 -19.36 13.18
C PRO A 339 1.73 -20.26 13.62
N THR A 340 1.98 -21.29 14.43
CA THR A 340 0.95 -22.14 15.05
C THR A 340 0.50 -21.66 16.43
N LYS A 341 1.20 -20.69 17.03
CA LYS A 341 0.97 -20.17 18.40
C LYS A 341 0.91 -18.65 18.46
N MET A 342 0.49 -17.99 17.37
CA MET A 342 0.35 -16.55 17.31
C MET A 342 -0.58 -16.03 18.43
N SER A 343 -0.18 -14.93 19.07
CA SER A 343 -0.93 -14.33 20.19
C SER A 343 -0.82 -12.81 20.19
N TRP A 344 -1.87 -12.12 20.62
CA TRP A 344 -1.90 -10.66 20.67
C TRP A 344 -1.60 -10.15 22.08
N LYS A 345 -0.72 -9.16 22.18
CA LYS A 345 -0.45 -8.38 23.40
C LYS A 345 -0.82 -6.91 23.14
N LEU A 346 -1.70 -6.35 23.95
CA LEU A 346 -1.87 -4.90 24.01
C LEU A 346 -0.61 -4.28 24.63
N ILE A 347 0.02 -3.36 23.91
CA ILE A 347 1.23 -2.65 24.34
C ILE A 347 0.86 -1.28 24.92
N SER A 348 0.02 -0.52 24.21
CA SER A 348 -0.57 0.72 24.71
C SER A 348 -2.06 0.77 24.41
N GLY A 349 -2.88 0.99 25.43
CA GLY A 349 -4.34 1.06 25.29
C GLY A 349 -4.81 2.34 24.60
N PRO A 350 -6.04 2.33 24.03
CA PRO A 350 -6.66 3.57 23.59
C PRO A 350 -6.92 4.47 24.81
N GLU A 351 -6.95 5.78 24.58
CA GLU A 351 -7.16 6.77 25.64
C GLU A 351 -8.45 6.48 26.42
N LYS A 352 -8.32 6.31 27.74
CA LYS A 352 -9.46 6.22 28.64
C LYS A 352 -9.94 7.64 28.94
N ILE A 353 -11.21 7.93 28.64
CA ILE A 353 -11.88 9.14 29.12
C ILE A 353 -12.00 9.04 30.64
N SER A 354 -10.96 9.47 31.34
CA SER A 354 -10.91 9.47 32.79
C SER A 354 -11.54 10.75 33.32
N SER A 355 -12.63 10.62 34.08
CA SER A 355 -13.28 11.74 34.76
C SER A 355 -12.51 12.20 36.01
N SER A 356 -11.19 12.36 35.88
CA SER A 356 -10.28 12.71 36.97
C SER A 356 -9.21 13.69 36.49
N THR A 357 -8.85 14.62 37.37
CA THR A 357 -7.98 15.79 37.13
C THR A 357 -6.48 15.44 37.10
N SER A 358 -6.08 14.41 36.35
CA SER A 358 -4.66 14.18 36.07
C SER A 358 -4.14 15.17 35.04
N THR A 359 -3.25 16.07 35.45
CA THR A 359 -2.65 17.11 34.58
C THR A 359 -1.58 16.56 33.62
N THR A 360 -1.24 15.28 33.71
CA THR A 360 -0.39 14.57 32.76
C THR A 360 -1.11 14.37 31.43
N LYS A 361 -0.99 15.33 30.50
CA LYS A 361 -1.39 15.12 29.09
C LYS A 361 -0.69 13.87 28.55
N ASP A 362 -1.46 12.86 28.20
CA ASP A 362 -0.93 11.58 27.71
C ASP A 362 -0.20 11.82 26.38
N HIS A 363 1.12 11.65 26.39
CA HIS A 363 2.01 12.30 25.41
C HIS A 363 2.17 11.46 24.13
N ARG A 364 1.05 11.26 23.42
CA ARG A 364 0.89 10.34 22.29
C ARG A 364 0.15 10.99 21.11
N PRO A 365 0.21 10.43 19.89
CA PRO A 365 -0.61 10.91 18.77
C PRO A 365 -2.12 10.83 19.03
N LYS A 366 -2.85 11.79 18.45
CA LYS A 366 -4.29 11.69 18.19
C LYS A 366 -4.64 10.37 17.49
N ALA A 367 -5.80 9.82 17.82
CA ALA A 367 -6.42 8.68 17.17
C ALA A 367 -6.51 8.87 15.65
N ARG A 368 -6.11 7.87 14.85
CA ARG A 368 -5.96 8.06 13.39
C ARG A 368 -6.03 6.77 12.56
N GLY A 369 -6.69 6.85 11.42
CA GLY A 369 -6.58 5.91 10.30
C GLY A 369 -5.85 6.53 9.10
N TYR A 370 -5.49 5.71 8.12
CA TYR A 370 -4.87 6.10 6.84
C TYR A 370 -3.58 6.94 6.96
N HIS A 371 -2.90 6.83 8.10
CA HIS A 371 -1.52 7.27 8.31
C HIS A 371 -0.56 6.26 7.70
N THR A 372 0.74 6.56 7.68
CA THR A 372 1.78 5.53 7.52
C THR A 372 2.54 5.30 8.81
N ALA A 373 3.02 4.07 8.98
CA ALA A 373 4.05 3.73 9.94
C ALA A 373 5.18 2.97 9.24
N ASN A 374 6.42 3.24 9.64
CA ASN A 374 7.65 2.63 9.14
C ASN A 374 8.57 2.37 10.35
N ILE A 375 9.48 1.39 10.27
CA ILE A 375 10.33 1.02 11.41
C ILE A 375 11.83 1.04 11.08
N VAL A 376 12.60 1.73 11.92
CA VAL A 376 14.07 1.84 11.84
C VAL A 376 14.64 1.51 13.22
N GLY A 377 15.41 0.44 13.33
CA GLY A 377 15.80 -0.10 14.64
C GLY A 377 14.55 -0.39 15.48
N SER A 378 14.53 0.06 16.74
CA SER A 378 13.34 -0.02 17.61
C SER A 378 12.28 1.07 17.36
N LYS A 379 12.54 2.03 16.47
CA LYS A 379 11.75 3.26 16.34
C LYS A 379 10.68 3.09 15.25
N LEU A 380 9.41 3.01 15.68
CA LEU A 380 8.23 3.06 14.84
C LEU A 380 7.88 4.53 14.55
N ILE A 381 8.19 4.98 13.34
CA ILE A 381 7.93 6.33 12.83
C ILE A 381 6.51 6.35 12.27
N ILE A 382 5.65 7.24 12.74
CA ILE A 382 4.26 7.42 12.32
C ILE A 382 4.09 8.82 11.73
N PHE A 383 3.44 8.94 10.58
CA PHE A 383 3.24 10.22 9.90
C PHE A 383 1.80 10.38 9.38
N GLY A 384 1.21 11.55 9.68
CA GLY A 384 -0.06 12.01 9.11
C GLY A 384 -1.26 11.12 9.46
N GLY A 385 -2.18 10.96 8.51
CA GLY A 385 -3.46 10.27 8.64
C GLY A 385 -4.62 11.20 8.95
N SER A 386 -5.74 10.64 9.40
CA SER A 386 -6.93 11.40 9.79
C SER A 386 -7.75 10.66 10.85
N ASP A 387 -8.44 11.40 11.72
CA ASP A 387 -9.48 10.87 12.63
C ASP A 387 -10.87 10.79 11.98
N GLY A 388 -11.05 11.39 10.79
CA GLY A 388 -12.32 11.54 10.09
C GLY A 388 -12.83 12.99 10.01
N GLY A 389 -12.25 13.91 10.79
CA GLY A 389 -12.54 15.36 10.73
C GLY A 389 -11.31 16.21 10.37
N GLU A 390 -10.14 15.88 10.92
CA GLU A 390 -8.88 16.56 10.60
C GLU A 390 -7.95 15.68 9.75
N CYS A 391 -7.24 16.28 8.80
CA CYS A 391 -6.04 15.66 8.23
C CYS A 391 -4.81 16.08 9.06
N PHE A 392 -3.95 15.13 9.41
CA PHE A 392 -2.77 15.36 10.23
C PHE A 392 -1.50 15.51 9.39
N ASP A 393 -0.57 16.30 9.93
CA ASP A 393 0.75 16.65 9.37
C ASP A 393 1.91 16.33 10.33
N ASP A 394 1.59 15.82 11.52
CA ASP A 394 2.53 15.52 12.59
C ASP A 394 3.29 14.21 12.36
N VAL A 395 4.54 14.21 12.83
CA VAL A 395 5.41 13.03 12.87
C VAL A 395 5.58 12.62 14.33
N TRP A 396 5.34 11.34 14.62
CA TRP A 396 5.52 10.74 15.93
C TRP A 396 6.47 9.57 15.85
N ILE A 397 7.23 9.35 16.92
CA ILE A 397 8.09 8.19 17.08
C ILE A 397 7.63 7.43 18.32
N TYR A 398 7.48 6.12 18.17
CA TYR A 398 7.30 5.20 19.27
C TYR A 398 8.46 4.22 19.34
N ASP A 399 9.13 4.13 20.48
CA ASP A 399 10.16 3.13 20.70
C ASP A 399 9.54 1.82 21.20
N VAL A 400 9.64 0.77 20.39
CA VAL A 400 9.01 -0.53 20.68
C VAL A 400 9.71 -1.33 21.78
N GLU A 401 10.89 -0.88 22.23
CA GLU A 401 11.67 -1.50 23.31
C GLU A 401 11.58 -0.72 24.63
N THR A 402 11.69 0.60 24.60
CA THR A 402 11.52 1.43 25.81
C THR A 402 10.06 1.79 26.10
N HIS A 403 9.16 1.56 25.15
CA HIS A 403 7.73 1.89 25.20
C HIS A 403 7.41 3.39 25.33
N ILE A 404 8.35 4.27 24.96
CA ILE A 404 8.22 5.73 25.03
C ILE A 404 7.68 6.28 23.70
N TRP A 405 6.75 7.24 23.80
CA TRP A 405 6.29 8.09 22.70
C TRP A 405 7.06 9.41 22.65
N LYS A 406 7.24 9.94 21.45
CA LYS A 406 7.80 11.29 21.23
C LYS A 406 7.18 11.96 20.01
N SER A 407 6.80 13.22 20.17
CA SER A 407 6.41 14.10 19.07
C SER A 407 7.65 14.70 18.43
N VAL A 408 7.69 14.75 17.09
CA VAL A 408 8.80 15.36 16.34
C VAL A 408 8.36 16.74 15.86
N SER A 409 8.92 17.79 16.44
CA SER A 409 8.62 19.17 16.05
C SER A 409 9.45 19.58 14.84
N ILE A 410 8.83 19.57 13.65
CA ILE A 410 9.46 19.95 12.38
C ILE A 410 8.89 21.31 11.92
N PRO A 411 9.71 22.35 11.65
CA PRO A 411 9.20 23.69 11.33
C PRO A 411 8.39 23.81 10.02
N VAL A 412 8.58 22.87 9.10
CA VAL A 412 7.77 22.71 7.89
C VAL A 412 6.98 21.42 8.03
N THR A 413 5.68 21.46 7.78
CA THR A 413 4.79 20.31 7.91
C THR A 413 3.97 20.10 6.64
N TYR A 414 3.46 18.89 6.44
CA TYR A 414 2.65 18.53 5.28
C TYR A 414 1.48 17.65 5.72
N ARG A 415 0.25 18.20 5.66
CA ARG A 415 -0.97 17.44 5.94
C ARG A 415 -1.10 16.32 4.92
N ARG A 416 -1.37 15.10 5.37
CA ARG A 416 -1.35 13.93 4.49
C ARG A 416 -2.11 12.73 5.04
N LEU A 417 -3.09 12.19 4.32
CA LEU A 417 -3.72 10.88 4.59
C LEU A 417 -3.78 9.98 3.34
N SER A 418 -4.08 8.70 3.55
CA SER A 418 -4.38 7.70 2.51
C SER A 418 -3.23 7.51 1.53
N HIS A 419 -2.04 7.31 2.07
CA HIS A 419 -0.80 7.65 1.40
C HIS A 419 0.29 6.58 1.59
N THR A 420 1.37 6.59 0.80
CA THR A 420 2.47 5.62 0.95
C THR A 420 3.76 6.26 1.46
N ALA A 421 4.48 5.56 2.33
CA ALA A 421 5.76 6.01 2.84
C ALA A 421 6.71 4.81 2.91
N THR A 422 7.92 4.95 2.35
CA THR A 422 8.87 3.85 2.15
C THR A 422 10.28 4.31 2.51
N ILE A 423 10.98 3.56 3.36
CA ILE A 423 12.37 3.87 3.73
C ILE A 423 13.31 3.63 2.54
N VAL A 424 14.18 4.60 2.27
CA VAL A 424 15.27 4.54 1.30
C VAL A 424 16.52 5.17 1.94
N GLY A 425 17.45 4.35 2.42
CA GLY A 425 18.61 4.83 3.19
C GLY A 425 18.17 5.63 4.42
N SER A 426 18.75 6.82 4.63
CA SER A 426 18.39 7.72 5.73
C SER A 426 17.10 8.54 5.51
N TYR A 427 16.30 8.24 4.48
CA TYR A 427 15.10 9.01 4.13
C TYR A 427 13.84 8.16 4.14
N LEU A 428 12.73 8.75 4.60
CA LEU A 428 11.38 8.25 4.35
C LEU A 428 10.81 8.94 3.12
N PHE A 429 10.78 8.23 1.99
CA PHE A 429 10.16 8.72 0.75
C PHE A 429 8.65 8.65 0.87
N VAL A 430 8.00 9.76 0.56
CA VAL A 430 6.57 10.01 0.78
C VAL A 430 5.97 10.41 -0.57
N ILE A 431 5.13 9.55 -1.14
CA ILE A 431 4.55 9.70 -2.49
C ILE A 431 3.03 9.89 -2.43
N GLY A 432 2.53 11.02 -2.93
CA GLY A 432 1.08 11.30 -3.07
C GLY A 432 0.27 11.18 -1.78
N GLY A 433 -1.03 10.94 -1.90
CA GLY A 433 -2.00 10.93 -0.79
C GLY A 433 -3.12 11.93 -1.01
N HIS A 434 -3.68 12.44 0.09
CA HIS A 434 -4.62 13.56 0.13
C HIS A 434 -4.23 14.50 1.27
N ASP A 435 -4.22 15.81 1.08
CA ASP A 435 -3.75 16.78 2.11
C ASP A 435 -4.87 17.29 3.04
N GLY A 436 -6.13 17.11 2.62
CA GLY A 436 -7.32 17.63 3.29
C GLY A 436 -8.22 18.42 2.36
N SER A 437 -7.66 18.93 1.26
CA SER A 437 -8.37 19.58 0.15
C SER A 437 -8.30 18.74 -1.13
N ASP A 438 -7.09 18.30 -1.49
CA ASP A 438 -6.79 17.74 -2.82
C ASP A 438 -5.98 16.44 -2.74
N TYR A 439 -6.02 15.63 -3.81
CA TYR A 439 -5.16 14.46 -3.97
C TYR A 439 -3.78 14.85 -4.53
N CYS A 440 -2.72 14.50 -3.79
CA CYS A 440 -1.35 14.88 -4.12
C CYS A 440 -0.70 13.88 -5.09
N ASN A 441 0.20 14.33 -5.97
CA ASN A 441 1.14 13.50 -6.74
C ASN A 441 2.62 13.81 -6.47
N ASP A 442 2.91 14.68 -5.50
CA ASP A 442 4.28 15.09 -5.22
C ASP A 442 5.05 14.03 -4.43
N VAL A 443 6.37 14.24 -4.38
CA VAL A 443 7.32 13.40 -3.65
C VAL A 443 8.04 14.31 -2.67
N ILE A 444 7.78 14.11 -1.38
CA ILE A 444 8.54 14.76 -0.30
C ILE A 444 9.34 13.68 0.44
N LEU A 445 10.42 14.09 1.11
CA LEU A 445 11.34 13.17 1.74
C LEU A 445 11.63 13.65 3.16
N LEU A 446 11.28 12.86 4.19
CA LEU A 446 11.71 13.16 5.55
C LEU A 446 13.11 12.57 5.76
N ASN A 447 14.09 13.42 6.03
CA ASN A 447 15.41 12.99 6.48
C ASN A 447 15.28 12.47 7.92
N LEU A 448 15.57 11.18 8.13
CA LEU A 448 15.39 10.52 9.43
C LEU A 448 16.58 10.69 10.39
N VAL A 449 17.62 11.42 9.97
CA VAL A 449 18.74 11.83 10.85
C VAL A 449 18.53 13.26 11.34
N THR A 450 18.17 14.20 10.45
CA THR A 450 17.97 15.62 10.81
C THR A 450 16.53 15.97 11.20
N MET A 451 15.57 15.07 10.93
CA MET A 451 14.12 15.32 11.05
C MET A 451 13.66 16.57 10.31
N THR A 452 14.17 16.76 9.09
CA THR A 452 13.77 17.84 8.17
C THR A 452 13.14 17.27 6.89
N TRP A 453 12.15 17.99 6.34
CA TRP A 453 11.57 17.65 5.05
C TRP A 453 12.34 18.30 3.89
N ASP A 454 12.76 17.46 2.94
CA ASP A 454 13.26 17.89 1.63
C ASP A 454 12.15 17.75 0.57
N LYS A 455 12.02 18.72 -0.33
CA LYS A 455 11.36 18.53 -1.64
C LYS A 455 12.44 18.44 -2.73
N ARG A 456 12.50 17.33 -3.45
CA ARG A 456 13.43 17.13 -4.57
C ARG A 456 12.67 17.17 -5.90
N LYS A 457 13.23 17.82 -6.93
CA LYS A 457 12.62 17.84 -8.27
C LYS A 457 12.61 16.42 -8.84
N ALA A 458 11.42 15.87 -9.08
CA ALA A 458 11.21 14.73 -9.96
C ALA A 458 10.99 15.22 -11.40
N TYR A 459 11.60 14.50 -12.34
CA TYR A 459 11.49 14.67 -13.78
C TYR A 459 10.59 13.57 -14.35
N GLY A 460 10.44 13.49 -15.66
CA GLY A 460 9.56 12.51 -16.30
C GLY A 460 8.09 12.90 -16.22
N LYS A 461 7.20 11.91 -16.33
CA LYS A 461 5.74 12.12 -16.28
C LYS A 461 5.14 11.57 -14.98
N PRO A 462 4.92 12.41 -13.95
CA PRO A 462 4.35 11.94 -12.68
C PRO A 462 2.92 11.39 -12.85
N PRO A 463 2.47 10.52 -11.94
CA PRO A 463 1.09 10.06 -11.92
C PRO A 463 0.10 11.21 -11.66
N SER A 464 -1.18 10.96 -11.95
CA SER A 464 -2.29 11.75 -11.42
C SER A 464 -2.25 11.80 -9.88
N GLY A 465 -2.71 12.91 -9.29
CA GLY A 465 -2.86 13.05 -7.84
C GLY A 465 -3.70 11.91 -7.28
N ARG A 466 -3.17 11.14 -6.32
CA ARG A 466 -3.85 9.93 -5.86
C ARG A 466 -3.47 9.49 -4.46
N GLY A 467 -4.45 8.95 -3.75
CA GLY A 467 -4.28 8.19 -2.52
C GLY A 467 -4.58 6.70 -2.72
N TYR A 468 -4.54 5.94 -1.63
CA TYR A 468 -4.95 4.54 -1.54
C TYR A 468 -4.23 3.56 -2.48
N HIS A 469 -3.10 3.99 -3.05
CA HIS A 469 -2.15 3.17 -3.80
C HIS A 469 -1.23 2.39 -2.85
N GLY A 470 -0.52 1.39 -3.35
CA GLY A 470 0.56 0.72 -2.64
C GLY A 470 1.91 1.02 -3.30
N THR A 471 2.98 1.08 -2.50
CA THR A 471 4.34 1.40 -2.98
C THR A 471 5.35 0.46 -2.34
N VAL A 472 6.30 -0.05 -3.12
CA VAL A 472 7.44 -0.84 -2.62
C VAL A 472 8.75 -0.37 -3.26
N LEU A 473 9.85 -0.48 -2.51
CA LEU A 473 11.21 -0.32 -3.02
C LEU A 473 11.70 -1.66 -3.55
N TYR A 474 12.04 -1.73 -4.83
CA TYR A 474 12.73 -2.87 -5.44
C TYR A 474 13.79 -2.35 -6.40
N ASP A 475 15.01 -2.89 -6.36
CA ASP A 475 16.10 -2.56 -7.30
C ASP A 475 16.22 -1.05 -7.61
N SER A 476 16.37 -0.27 -6.53
CA SER A 476 16.46 1.21 -6.53
C SER A 476 15.33 1.98 -7.23
N ARG A 477 14.17 1.33 -7.40
CA ARG A 477 12.93 1.88 -7.97
C ARG A 477 11.82 1.86 -6.93
N LEU A 478 11.08 2.96 -6.77
CA LEU A 478 9.80 2.94 -6.05
C LEU A 478 8.69 2.62 -7.04
N LEU A 479 8.11 1.42 -6.88
CA LEU A 479 7.04 0.90 -7.73
C LEU A 479 5.69 1.18 -7.07
N VAL A 480 4.94 2.10 -7.66
CA VAL A 480 3.61 2.54 -7.21
C VAL A 480 2.54 1.81 -8.00
N ILE A 481 1.54 1.26 -7.32
CA ILE A 481 0.50 0.42 -7.92
C ILE A 481 -0.89 0.97 -7.58
N GLY A 482 -1.72 1.18 -8.60
CA GLY A 482 -3.14 1.51 -8.47
C GLY A 482 -3.42 2.83 -7.74
N GLY A 483 -4.47 2.85 -6.90
CA GLY A 483 -4.91 4.03 -6.13
C GLY A 483 -6.20 4.67 -6.64
N PHE A 484 -6.47 5.89 -6.19
CA PHE A 484 -7.71 6.63 -6.45
C PHE A 484 -7.52 8.15 -6.29
N ASP A 485 -8.12 8.95 -7.19
CA ASP A 485 -8.01 10.42 -7.25
C ASP A 485 -9.31 11.18 -6.88
N GLY A 486 -10.34 10.47 -6.41
CA GLY A 486 -11.68 11.04 -6.18
C GLY A 486 -12.71 10.66 -7.27
N SER A 487 -12.25 10.33 -8.47
CA SER A 487 -13.08 9.93 -9.62
C SER A 487 -12.75 8.51 -10.09
N GLU A 488 -11.52 8.27 -10.52
CA GLU A 488 -11.07 7.00 -11.10
C GLU A 488 -10.30 6.15 -10.09
N VAL A 489 -10.58 4.84 -10.09
CA VAL A 489 -9.72 3.84 -9.46
C VAL A 489 -8.70 3.40 -10.50
N PHE A 490 -7.41 3.42 -10.16
CA PHE A 490 -6.34 3.10 -11.10
C PHE A 490 -5.92 1.62 -11.05
N GLY A 491 -5.36 1.16 -12.17
CA GLY A 491 -4.74 -0.16 -12.36
C GLY A 491 -3.44 -0.06 -13.14
N ASP A 492 -2.76 1.09 -13.09
CA ASP A 492 -1.41 1.24 -13.61
C ASP A 492 -0.34 0.93 -12.56
N VAL A 493 0.86 0.66 -13.06
CA VAL A 493 2.10 0.61 -12.29
C VAL A 493 2.97 1.77 -12.77
N THR A 494 3.37 2.66 -11.87
CA THR A 494 4.31 3.75 -12.18
C THR A 494 5.61 3.56 -11.40
N ILE A 495 6.71 4.00 -12.01
CA ILE A 495 8.07 3.83 -11.49
C ILE A 495 8.61 5.21 -11.19
N LEU A 496 9.04 5.43 -9.94
CA LEU A 496 9.98 6.50 -9.63
C LEU A 496 11.37 5.89 -9.58
N GLU A 497 12.14 6.11 -10.65
CA GLU A 497 13.58 5.86 -10.69
C GLU A 497 14.25 6.81 -9.69
N LEU A 498 14.99 6.25 -8.73
CA LEU A 498 15.59 7.05 -7.66
C LEU A 498 16.95 7.65 -8.03
N ALA A 499 17.55 7.16 -9.12
CA ALA A 499 18.83 7.60 -9.69
C ALA A 499 19.95 7.74 -8.63
N VAL A 500 21.01 8.48 -8.95
CA VAL A 500 22.19 8.63 -8.09
C VAL A 500 21.85 9.35 -6.76
N HIS A 501 20.77 10.13 -6.68
CA HIS A 501 20.33 10.84 -5.46
C HIS A 501 19.82 9.93 -4.33
N ALA A 502 19.54 8.64 -4.57
CA ALA A 502 19.30 7.67 -3.51
C ALA A 502 20.56 6.90 -3.06
N TYR A 503 21.72 7.14 -3.68
CA TYR A 503 22.98 6.49 -3.32
C TYR A 503 23.88 7.36 -2.43
N TYR A 504 23.93 8.67 -2.66
CA TYR A 504 24.80 9.58 -1.87
C TYR A 504 24.38 9.77 -0.40
N SER A 505 23.18 9.35 -0.01
CA SER A 505 22.70 9.37 1.38
C SER A 505 22.44 7.96 1.94
N GLN A 506 23.19 6.96 1.47
CA GLN A 506 23.13 5.59 2.01
C GLN A 506 23.90 5.43 3.32
N ILE A 507 23.59 6.27 4.30
CA ILE A 507 23.79 5.89 5.71
C ILE A 507 22.77 4.78 5.99
N SER A 508 23.16 3.54 5.73
CA SER A 508 22.34 2.33 5.94
C SER A 508 22.22 1.96 7.43
N HIS A 509 23.11 2.49 8.26
CA HIS A 509 23.19 2.28 9.69
C HIS A 509 23.21 3.66 10.37
N PHE A 510 22.03 4.15 10.77
CA PHE A 510 21.86 5.40 11.51
C PHE A 510 20.97 5.18 12.73
N THR A 511 21.21 5.95 13.78
CA THR A 511 20.34 6.10 14.94
C THR A 511 19.37 7.26 14.70
N ILE A 512 18.10 7.06 15.06
CA ILE A 512 17.14 8.15 15.14
C ILE A 512 17.29 8.79 16.52
N GLU A 513 18.14 9.80 16.60
CA GLU A 513 18.37 10.63 17.78
C GLU A 513 17.34 11.76 17.82
N VAL A 514 16.15 11.43 18.30
CA VAL A 514 15.09 12.39 18.61
C VAL A 514 14.87 12.47 20.10
#